data_AF-A0A830ECH0-F1
#
_entry.id   AF-A0A830ECH0-F1
#
_cell.length_a   1.000
_cell.length_b   1.000
_cell.length_c   1.000
_cell.angle_alpha   90.00
_cell.angle_beta   90.00
_cell.angle_gamma   90.00
#
_symmetry.space_group_name_H-M   'P 1'
#
loop_
_entity.id
_entity.type
_entity.pdbx_description
1 polymer ?
#
loop_
_entity_poly.entity_id
_entity_poly.type
_entity_poly.pdbx_seq_one_letter_code
_entity_poly.pdbx_strand_id
1 'polypeptide(L)' 'MIILDAVTDGKVLCGDSRVFDDVRDRVRRYIEGKGLVRTKSGWFPKDMVK' A
#
# COMPACT_ATOMS: atom_id res chain seq x y z
N MET A 1 7.84 -3.51 2.36
CA MET A 1 7.81 -2.31 3.22
C MET A 1 6.56 -2.39 4.07
N ILE A 2 6.71 -2.67 5.37
CA ILE A 2 5.61 -3.07 6.28
C ILE A 2 4.45 -2.05 6.28
N ILE A 3 4.76 -0.77 6.14
CA ILE A 3 3.76 0.31 6.14
C ILE A 3 2.77 0.18 4.96
N LEU A 4 3.24 -0.22 3.77
CA LEU A 4 2.35 -0.40 2.62
C LEU A 4 1.41 -1.58 2.86
N ASP A 5 1.93 -2.70 3.38
CA ASP A 5 1.13 -3.87 3.73
C ASP A 5 0.05 -3.53 4.78
N ALA A 6 0.41 -2.77 5.82
CA ALA A 6 -0.51 -2.35 6.86
C ALA A 6 -1.68 -1.50 6.33
N VAL A 7 -1.43 -0.67 5.32
CA VAL A 7 -2.46 0.19 4.72
C VAL A 7 -3.27 -0.56 3.66
N THR A 8 -2.64 -1.40 2.84
CA THR A 8 -3.36 -2.15 1.78
C THR A 8 -4.24 -3.24 2.35
N ASP A 9 -3.81 -3.89 3.44
CA ASP A 9 -4.55 -4.99 4.07
C ASP A 9 -5.31 -4.55 5.32
N GLY A 10 -5.07 -3.32 5.77
CA GLY A 10 -5.66 -2.76 6.97
C GLY A 10 -7.19 -2.67 6.89
N LYS A 11 -7.83 -2.96 8.02
CA LYS A 11 -9.26 -2.72 8.23
C LYS A 11 -9.42 -1.70 9.34
N VAL A 12 -10.40 -0.81 9.18
CA VAL A 12 -10.72 0.19 10.20
C VAL A 12 -11.41 -0.51 11.37
N LEU A 13 -10.77 -0.51 12.55
CA LEU A 13 -11.36 -1.02 13.78
C LEU A 13 -12.04 0.10 14.59
N CYS A 14 -11.52 1.32 14.48
CA CYS A 14 -12.03 2.52 15.13
C CYS A 14 -11.57 3.78 14.39
N GLY A 15 -12.24 4.91 14.63
CA GLY A 15 -11.95 6.21 14.00
C GLY A 15 -12.76 6.49 12.74
N ASP A 16 -12.39 7.55 12.01
CA ASP A 16 -13.07 7.98 10.79
C ASP A 16 -12.61 7.14 9.59
N SER A 17 -13.53 6.36 9.03
CA SER A 17 -13.28 5.52 7.87
C SER A 17 -12.88 6.32 6.63
N ARG A 18 -13.39 7.55 6.47
CA ARG A 18 -13.09 8.41 5.31
C ARG A 18 -11.63 8.83 5.30
N VAL A 19 -11.06 9.11 6.48
CA VAL A 19 -9.63 9.45 6.60
C VAL A 19 -8.77 8.24 6.22
N PHE A 20 -9.17 7.04 6.63
CA PHE A 20 -8.46 5.82 6.24
C PHE A 20 -8.56 5.57 4.74
N ASP A 21 -9.72 5.76 4.14
CA ASP A 21 -9.93 5.60 2.70
C ASP A 21 -9.06 6.59 1.90
N ASP A 22 -9.00 7.86 2.32
CA ASP A 22 -8.11 8.88 1.74
C ASP A 22 -6.63 8.47 1.79
N VAL A 23 -6.19 7.91 2.92
CA VAL A 23 -4.81 7.42 3.10
C VAL A 23 -4.56 6.23 2.18
N ARG A 24 -5.50 5.28 2.11
CA ARG A 24 -5.41 4.10 1.24
C ARG A 24 -5.30 4.51 -0.24
N ASP A 25 -6.08 5.50 -0.67
CA ASP A 25 -6.03 6.01 -2.04
C ASP A 25 -4.71 6.74 -2.37
N ARG A 26 -4.14 7.47 -1.40
CA ARG A 26 -2.81 8.08 -1.56
C ARG A 26 -1.72 7.01 -1.68
N VAL A 27 -1.78 5.98 -0.85
CA VAL A 27 -0.84 4.86 -0.88
C VAL A 27 -0.95 4.09 -2.19
N ARG A 28 -2.17 3.82 -2.67
CA ARG A 28 -2.38 3.18 -3.96
C ARG A 28 -1.76 3.97 -5.12
N ARG A 29 -1.99 5.28 -5.17
CA ARG A 29 -1.36 6.16 -6.18
C ARG A 29 0.16 6.17 -6.08
N TYR A 30 0.72 6.12 -4.86
CA TYR A 30 2.15 6.00 -4.66
C TYR A 30 2.71 4.68 -5.22
N ILE A 31 2.04 3.56 -4.93
CA ILE A 31 2.42 2.23 -5.44
C ILE A 31 2.41 2.21 -6.96
N GLU A 32 1.32 2.69 -7.57
CA GLU A 32 1.17 2.78 -9.02
C GLU A 32 2.24 3.69 -9.64
N GLY A 33 2.41 4.90 -9.11
CA GLY A 33 3.39 5.87 -9.62
C GLY A 33 4.85 5.46 -9.45
N LYS A 34 5.15 4.59 -8.48
CA LYS A 34 6.48 3.99 -8.28
C LYS A 34 6.65 2.62 -8.95
N GLY A 35 5.60 2.11 -9.61
CA GLY A 35 5.62 0.79 -10.24
C GLY A 35 5.95 -0.34 -9.27
N LEU A 36 5.48 -0.24 -8.01
CA LEU A 36 5.76 -1.23 -6.99
C LEU A 36 4.86 -2.45 -7.14
N VAL A 37 5.44 -3.63 -7.01
CA VAL A 37 4.77 -4.92 -7.01
C VAL A 37 4.97 -5.59 -5.67
N ARG A 38 3.89 -6.22 -5.18
CA ARG A 38 3.92 -6.98 -3.94
C ARG A 38 4.52 -8.37 -4.19
N THR A 39 5.54 -8.72 -3.42
CA THR A 39 6.21 -10.02 -3.40
C THR A 39 6.13 -10.62 -1.99
N LYS A 40 6.57 -11.88 -1.82
CA LYS A 40 6.65 -12.53 -0.48
C LYS A 40 7.56 -11.78 0.49
N SER A 41 8.53 -11.02 -0.01
CA SER A 41 9.51 -10.28 0.79
C SER A 41 9.13 -8.81 0.99
N GLY A 42 8.00 -8.35 0.44
CA GLY A 42 7.52 -6.98 0.58
C GLY A 42 7.16 -6.31 -0.76
N TRP A 43 7.51 -5.04 -0.91
CA TRP A 43 7.12 -4.24 -2.07
C TRP A 43 8.39 -3.81 -2.80
N PHE A 44 8.47 -4.14 -4.09
CA PHE A 44 9.66 -3.89 -4.91
C PHE A 44 9.27 -3.27 -6.25
N PRO A 45 10.13 -2.43 -6.84
CA PRO A 45 9.98 -1.98 -8.22
C PRO A 45 9.83 -3.18 -9.16
N LYS A 46 8.91 -3.08 -10.12
CA LYS A 46 8.56 -4.17 -11.05
C LYS A 46 9.78 -4.70 -11.83
N ASP A 47 10.74 -3.83 -12.15
CA ASP A 47 11.98 -4.14 -12.85
C ASP A 47 13.00 -4.94 -12.01
N MET A 48 12.85 -4.91 -10.68
CA MET A 48 13.68 -5.70 -9.76
C MET A 48 13.14 -7.12 -9.52
N VAL A 49 11.89 -7.39 -9.90
CA VAL A 49 11.24 -8.70 -9.74
C VAL A 49 11.32 -9.44 -11.07
N LYS A 50 12.38 -10.25 -11.22
CA LYS A 50 12.59 -11.16 -12.36
C LYS A 50 11.99 -12.54 -12.12
#